data_AF-A0A5C6Z806-F1
#
_entry.id   AF-A0A5C6Z806-F1
#
_cell.length_a   1.000
_cell.length_b   1.000
_cell.length_c   1.000
_cell.angle_alpha   90.00
_cell.angle_beta   90.00
_cell.angle_gamma   90.00
#
_symmetry.space_group_name_H-M   'P 1'
#
loop_
_entity.id
_entity.type
_entity.pdbx_description
1 polymer ?
#
loop_
_entity_poly.entity_id
_entity_poly.type
_entity_poly.pdbx_seq_one_letter_code
_entity_poly.pdbx_strand_id
1 'polypeptide(L)'
;MDWFYGPMVEMHALLAWCSVGLFLVRGLAHQFGAAWVMDERLRTLVFSSHVLIVVSGLSLWGAMHHDPRYEPWMTAKFIALGAYFALGHWGIGRGEFRVVGYLLALVALGYVMAVSMTRQVLLGL
;
A
#
# COMPACT_ATOMS: atom_id res chain seq x y z
N MET A 1 9.52 25.19 -3.49
CA MET A 1 8.74 24.03 -2.99
C MET A 1 9.64 22.99 -2.31
N ASP A 2 10.95 23.22 -2.29
CA ASP A 2 11.97 22.19 -2.09
C ASP A 2 12.07 21.74 -0.63
N TRP A 3 11.80 22.66 0.32
CA TRP A 3 11.75 22.37 1.75
C TRP A 3 10.64 21.39 2.14
N PHE A 4 9.58 21.32 1.34
CA PHE A 4 8.45 20.41 1.56
C PHE A 4 8.58 19.17 0.68
N TYR A 5 8.70 19.37 -0.64
CA TYR A 5 8.59 18.29 -1.61
C TYR A 5 9.65 17.19 -1.42
N GLY A 6 10.93 17.56 -1.30
CA GLY A 6 12.03 16.61 -1.18
C GLY A 6 11.87 15.68 0.04
N PRO A 7 11.83 16.24 1.26
CA PRO A 7 11.63 15.46 2.48
C PRO A 7 10.32 14.65 2.47
N MET A 8 9.25 15.20 1.87
CA MET A 8 7.96 14.53 1.81
C MET A 8 7.97 13.30 0.92
N VAL A 9 8.66 13.36 -0.23
CA VAL A 9 8.85 12.20 -1.13
C VAL A 9 9.67 11.12 -0.43
N GLU A 10 10.74 11.49 0.26
CA GLU A 10 11.58 10.53 0.99
C GLU A 10 10.80 9.85 2.12
N MET A 11 10.08 10.63 2.93
CA MET A 11 9.23 10.09 3.99
C MET A 11 8.13 9.18 3.43
N HIS A 12 7.46 9.58 2.34
CA HIS A 12 6.44 8.75 1.70
C HIS A 12 7.01 7.43 1.19
N ALA A 13 8.19 7.46 0.57
CA ALA A 13 8.88 6.26 0.08
C ALA A 13 9.27 5.34 1.25
N LEU A 14 9.78 5.89 2.35
CA LEU A 14 10.10 5.11 3.55
C LEU A 14 8.84 4.46 4.14
N LEU A 15 7.75 5.23 4.29
CA LEU A 15 6.46 4.73 4.76
C LEU A 15 5.91 3.63 3.84
N ALA A 16 6.12 3.73 2.54
CA ALA A 16 5.71 2.71 1.57
C ALA A 16 6.46 1.40 1.83
N TRP A 17 7.78 1.44 1.94
CA TRP A 17 8.60 0.26 2.24
C TRP A 17 8.30 -0.34 3.62
N CYS A 18 8.09 0.50 4.64
CA CYS A 18 7.64 0.04 5.95
C CYS A 18 6.28 -0.66 5.88
N SER A 19 5.32 -0.10 5.13
CA SER A 19 3.99 -0.70 4.94
C SER A 19 4.07 -2.03 4.20
N VAL A 20 4.93 -2.13 3.17
CA VAL A 20 5.22 -3.38 2.46
C VAL A 20 5.77 -4.44 3.41
N GLY A 21 6.79 -4.09 4.21
CA GLY A 21 7.38 -5.00 5.20
C GLY A 21 6.36 -5.46 6.25
N LEU A 22 5.57 -4.53 6.79
CA LEU A 22 4.50 -4.84 7.74
C LEU A 22 3.46 -5.79 7.14
N PHE A 23 3.01 -5.55 5.90
CA PHE A 23 2.04 -6.41 5.23
C PHE A 23 2.61 -7.80 4.94
N LEU A 24 3.86 -7.87 4.44
CA LEU A 24 4.55 -9.13 4.15
C LEU A 24 4.71 -9.97 5.42
N VAL A 25 5.35 -9.41 6.45
CA VAL A 25 5.68 -10.14 7.68
C VAL A 25 4.41 -10.53 8.44
N ARG A 26 3.47 -9.59 8.63
CA ARG A 26 2.22 -9.85 9.34
C ARG A 26 1.34 -10.83 8.59
N GLY A 27 1.21 -10.66 7.28
CA GLY A 27 0.41 -11.53 6.43
C GLY A 27 0.95 -12.95 6.40
N LEU A 28 2.26 -13.11 6.19
CA LEU A 28 2.91 -14.44 6.21
C LEU A 28 2.73 -15.12 7.57
N ALA A 29 2.97 -14.39 8.66
CA ALA A 29 2.77 -14.91 10.02
C ALA A 29 1.31 -15.31 10.28
N HIS A 30 0.33 -14.58 9.74
CA HIS A 30 -1.08 -14.93 9.83
C HIS A 30 -1.39 -16.27 9.15
N GLN A 31 -0.78 -16.51 7.98
CA GLN A 31 -0.97 -17.77 7.25
C GLN A 31 -0.43 -18.96 8.03
N PHE A 32 0.66 -18.77 8.78
CA PHE A 32 1.23 -19.78 9.69
C PHE A 32 0.57 -19.84 11.08
N GLY A 33 -0.49 -19.06 11.32
CA GLY A 33 -1.26 -19.13 12.57
C GLY A 33 -0.60 -18.46 13.78
N ALA A 34 0.33 -17.52 13.55
CA ALA A 34 1.00 -16.82 14.64
C ALA A 34 0.03 -15.94 15.45
N ALA A 35 -0.01 -16.12 16.77
CA ALA A 35 -0.95 -15.44 17.65
C ALA A 35 -0.71 -13.92 17.77
N TRP A 36 0.54 -13.48 17.66
CA TRP A 36 0.93 -12.06 17.80
C TRP A 36 0.37 -11.15 16.70
N VAL A 37 -0.12 -11.72 15.59
CA VAL A 37 -0.74 -10.97 14.48
C VAL A 37 -1.99 -10.21 14.94
N MET A 38 -2.64 -10.69 16.00
CA MET A 38 -3.83 -10.09 16.63
C MET A 38 -3.48 -9.12 17.77
N ASP A 39 -2.20 -8.89 18.07
CA ASP A 39 -1.76 -7.96 19.11
C ASP A 39 -2.22 -6.52 18.80
N GLU A 40 -2.75 -5.83 19.80
CA GLU A 40 -3.30 -4.48 19.65
C GLU A 40 -2.22 -3.45 19.34
N ARG A 41 -1.00 -3.61 19.86
CA ARG A 41 0.14 -2.73 19.58
C ARG A 41 0.52 -2.82 18.11
N LEU A 42 0.57 -4.03 17.57
CA LEU A 42 0.80 -4.24 16.14
C LEU A 42 -0.33 -3.64 15.31
N ARG A 43 -1.59 -3.83 15.73
CA ARG A 43 -2.75 -3.26 15.03
C ARG A 43 -2.67 -1.73 14.98
N THR A 44 -2.27 -1.09 16.07
CA THR A 44 -2.03 0.36 16.13
C THR A 44 -0.88 0.78 15.21
N LEU A 45 0.26 0.07 15.22
CA LEU A 45 1.39 0.36 14.33
C LEU A 45 0.98 0.28 12.86
N VAL A 46 0.27 -0.79 12.50
CA VAL A 46 -0.22 -1.00 11.14
C VAL A 46 -1.22 0.10 10.75
N PHE A 47 -2.17 0.44 11.62
CA PHE A 47 -3.13 1.51 11.37
C PHE A 47 -2.42 2.87 11.19
N SER A 48 -1.48 3.22 12.06
CA SER A 48 -0.68 4.44 11.96
C SER A 48 0.10 4.51 10.64
N SER A 49 0.71 3.40 10.23
CA SER A 49 1.40 3.30 8.93
C SER A 49 0.46 3.60 7.77
N HIS A 50 -0.75 3.06 7.79
CA HIS A 50 -1.77 3.31 6.75
C HIS A 50 -2.25 4.76 6.73
N VAL A 51 -2.45 5.38 7.89
CA VAL A 51 -2.82 6.81 7.95
C VAL A 51 -1.68 7.66 7.40
N LEU A 52 -0.43 7.41 7.83
CA LEU A 52 0.72 8.19 7.39
C LEU A 52 0.98 8.05 5.88
N ILE A 53 0.87 6.84 5.31
CA ILE A 53 1.07 6.66 3.85
C ILE A 53 -0.04 7.34 3.04
N VAL A 54 -1.29 7.30 3.50
CA VAL A 54 -2.42 7.96 2.84
C VAL A 54 -2.28 9.47 2.91
N VAL A 55 -2.05 10.02 4.10
CA VAL A 55 -1.87 11.47 4.30
C VAL A 55 -0.68 11.95 3.48
N SER A 56 0.44 11.22 3.49
CA SER A 56 1.61 11.63 2.71
C SER A 56 1.39 11.57 1.20
N GLY A 57 0.68 10.54 0.72
CA GLY A 57 0.31 10.43 -0.69
C GLY A 57 -0.63 11.55 -1.14
N LEU A 58 -1.64 11.90 -0.33
CA LEU A 58 -2.57 13.00 -0.62
C LEU A 58 -1.86 14.36 -0.60
N SER A 59 -0.95 14.58 0.35
CA SER A 59 -0.13 15.79 0.40
C SER A 59 0.76 15.95 -0.83
N LEU A 60 1.39 14.86 -1.29
CA LEU A 60 2.20 14.86 -2.51
C LEU A 60 1.34 15.06 -3.75
N TRP A 61 0.16 14.44 -3.81
CA TRP A 61 -0.80 14.60 -4.89
C TRP A 61 -1.23 16.07 -5.03
N GLY A 62 -1.60 16.71 -3.93
CA GLY A 62 -1.94 18.14 -3.90
C GLY A 62 -0.76 19.05 -4.26
N ALA A 63 0.44 18.76 -3.76
CA ALA A 63 1.63 19.55 -4.05
C ALA A 63 2.03 19.49 -5.55
N MET A 64 1.89 18.33 -6.17
CA MET A 64 2.25 18.13 -7.59
C MET A 64 1.16 18.58 -8.56
N HIS A 65 -0.05 18.92 -8.09
CA HIS A 65 -1.18 19.35 -8.91
C HIS A 65 -1.52 18.34 -10.02
N HIS A 66 -1.29 17.05 -9.77
CA HIS A 66 -1.61 15.98 -10.70
C HIS A 66 -3.13 15.84 -10.85
N ASP A 67 -3.63 15.65 -12.06
CA ASP A 67 -5.04 15.43 -12.32
C ASP A 67 -5.27 13.98 -12.79
N PRO A 68 -5.92 13.13 -11.98
CA PRO A 68 -6.15 11.72 -12.32
C PRO A 68 -6.94 11.51 -13.62
N ARG A 69 -7.68 12.52 -14.09
CA ARG A 69 -8.45 12.46 -15.34
C ARG A 69 -7.54 12.50 -16.57
N TYR A 70 -6.40 13.19 -16.46
CA TYR A 70 -5.43 13.35 -17.53
C TYR A 70 -4.18 12.48 -17.34
N GLU A 71 -4.03 11.89 -16.15
CA GLU A 71 -2.92 11.02 -15.80
C GLU A 71 -3.41 9.61 -15.45
N PRO A 72 -3.58 8.73 -16.46
CA PRO A 72 -4.14 7.39 -16.28
C PRO A 72 -3.40 6.54 -15.23
N TRP A 73 -2.08 6.73 -15.09
CA TRP A 73 -1.25 6.02 -14.10
C TRP A 73 -1.70 6.31 -12.66
N MET A 74 -2.15 7.54 -12.39
CA MET A 74 -2.62 7.94 -11.05
C MET A 74 -3.97 7.29 -10.73
N THR A 75 -4.89 7.30 -11.69
CA THR A 75 -6.18 6.61 -11.55
C THR A 75 -5.97 5.11 -11.34
N ALA A 76 -5.08 4.49 -12.13
CA ALA A 76 -4.72 3.08 -11.96
C ALA A 76 -4.13 2.80 -10.57
N LYS A 77 -3.24 3.67 -10.08
CA LYS A 77 -2.67 3.58 -8.72
C LYS A 77 -3.74 3.61 -7.64
N PHE A 78 -4.72 4.51 -7.72
CA PHE A 78 -5.80 4.61 -6.74
C PHE A 78 -6.75 3.39 -6.77
N ILE A 79 -7.11 2.92 -7.96
CA ILE A 79 -7.92 1.70 -8.11
C ILE A 79 -7.17 0.50 -7.51
N ALA A 80 -5.90 0.35 -7.84
CA ALA A 80 -5.08 -0.74 -7.32
C ALA A 80 -4.86 -0.68 -5.81
N LEU A 81 -4.73 0.52 -5.23
CA LEU A 81 -4.71 0.71 -3.78
C LEU A 81 -6.02 0.23 -3.13
N GLY A 82 -7.18 0.59 -3.71
CA GLY A 82 -8.47 0.10 -3.24
C GLY A 82 -8.59 -1.43 -3.32
N ALA A 83 -8.15 -2.02 -4.43
CA ALA A 83 -8.10 -3.47 -4.61
C ALA A 83 -7.16 -4.13 -3.58
N TYR A 84 -5.96 -3.58 -3.37
CA TYR A 84 -5.02 -4.04 -2.35
C TYR A 84 -5.64 -4.02 -0.94
N PHE A 85 -6.34 -2.96 -0.56
CA PHE A 85 -7.00 -2.88 0.74
C PHE A 85 -8.08 -3.94 0.93
N ALA A 86 -8.95 -4.12 -0.07
CA ALA A 86 -10.00 -5.12 -0.03
C ALA A 86 -9.44 -6.55 0.04
N LEU A 87 -8.46 -6.86 -0.81
CA LEU A 87 -7.81 -8.16 -0.87
C LEU A 87 -6.99 -8.44 0.40
N GLY A 88 -6.28 -7.43 0.92
CA GLY A 88 -5.51 -7.54 2.15
C GLY A 88 -6.39 -7.79 3.38
N HIS A 89 -7.55 -7.12 3.45
CA HIS A 89 -8.55 -7.40 4.48
C HIS A 89 -9.08 -8.83 4.39
N TRP A 90 -9.41 -9.29 3.19
CA TRP A 90 -9.86 -10.67 2.95
C TRP A 90 -8.78 -11.71 3.28
N GLY A 91 -7.53 -11.45 2.89
CA GLY A 91 -6.39 -12.36 3.10
C GLY A 91 -5.98 -12.52 4.56
N ILE A 92 -6.27 -11.52 5.40
CA ILE A 92 -6.06 -11.59 6.86
C ILE A 92 -7.35 -12.01 7.59
N GLY A 93 -8.43 -12.29 6.86
CA GLY A 93 -9.70 -12.79 7.39
C GLY A 93 -9.66 -14.27 7.79
N ARG A 94 -10.79 -14.74 8.34
CA ARG A 94 -10.98 -16.11 8.84
C ARG A 94 -11.49 -17.11 7.79
N GLY A 95 -11.43 -16.78 6.50
CA GLY A 95 -11.94 -17.62 5.42
C GLY A 95 -10.98 -18.74 4.98
N GLU A 96 -11.53 -19.81 4.40
CA GLU A 96 -10.77 -20.94 3.82
C GLU A 96 -9.81 -20.50 2.70
N PHE A 97 -10.20 -19.48 1.93
CA PHE A 97 -9.40 -18.92 0.81
C PHE A 97 -8.49 -17.75 1.22
N ARG A 98 -8.20 -17.57 2.51
CA ARG A 98 -7.35 -16.47 2.99
C ARG A 98 -5.97 -16.40 2.34
N VAL A 99 -5.39 -17.55 1.97
CA VAL A 99 -4.09 -17.60 1.26
C VAL A 99 -4.20 -16.96 -0.11
N VAL A 100 -5.28 -17.24 -0.85
CA VAL A 100 -5.53 -16.66 -2.17
C VAL A 100 -5.71 -15.15 -2.05
N GLY A 101 -6.51 -14.69 -1.08
CA GLY A 101 -6.67 -13.27 -0.80
C GLY A 101 -5.34 -12.57 -0.49
N TYR A 102 -4.47 -13.21 0.29
CA TYR A 102 -3.14 -12.69 0.61
C TYR A 102 -2.23 -12.61 -0.63
N LEU A 103 -2.19 -13.67 -1.45
CA LEU A 103 -1.38 -13.67 -2.68
C LEU A 103 -1.88 -12.62 -3.69
N LEU A 104 -3.20 -12.48 -3.87
CA LEU A 104 -3.78 -11.45 -4.72
C LEU A 104 -3.47 -10.05 -4.19
N ALA A 105 -3.49 -9.85 -2.87
CA ALA A 105 -3.09 -8.60 -2.26
C ALA A 105 -1.61 -8.29 -2.50
N LEU A 106 -0.71 -9.29 -2.48
CA LEU A 106 0.69 -9.11 -2.84
C LEU A 106 0.87 -8.71 -4.30
N VAL A 107 0.10 -9.31 -5.22
CA VAL A 107 0.11 -8.91 -6.63
C VAL A 107 -0.36 -7.46 -6.80
N ALA A 108 -1.47 -7.09 -6.14
CA ALA A 108 -1.98 -5.72 -6.17
C ALA A 108 -0.97 -4.72 -5.58
N LEU A 109 -0.31 -5.07 -4.47
CA LEU A 109 0.74 -4.26 -3.86
C LEU A 109 1.94 -4.10 -4.80
N GLY A 110 2.38 -5.18 -5.45
CA GLY A 110 3.44 -5.15 -6.45
C GLY A 110 3.09 -4.23 -7.62
N TYR A 111 1.85 -4.30 -8.12
CA TYR A 111 1.36 -3.38 -9.15
C TYR A 111 1.36 -1.92 -8.69
N VAL A 112 0.86 -1.62 -7.48
CA VAL A 112 0.88 -0.25 -6.92
C VAL A 112 2.31 0.30 -6.86
N MET A 113 3.28 -0.51 -6.41
CA MET A 113 4.67 -0.12 -6.35
C MET A 113 5.25 0.14 -7.74
N ALA A 114 4.98 -0.76 -8.68
CA ALA A 114 5.50 -0.65 -10.04
C ALA A 114 4.90 0.55 -10.79
N VAL A 115 3.59 0.81 -10.68
CA VAL A 115 2.96 2.03 -11.22
C VAL A 115 3.52 3.29 -10.56
N SER A 116 3.80 3.25 -9.25
CA SER A 116 4.39 4.38 -8.53
C SER A 116 5.80 4.75 -9.02
N MET A 117 6.60 3.74 -9.40
CA MET A 117 7.97 3.95 -9.90
C MET A 117 8.02 4.29 -11.39
N THR A 118 7.24 3.58 -12.21
CA THR A 118 7.26 3.73 -13.67
C THR A 118 6.40 4.88 -14.17
N ARG A 119 5.37 5.27 -13.39
CA ARG A 119 4.31 6.20 -13.81
C ARG A 119 3.62 5.77 -15.11
N GLN A 120 3.52 4.45 -15.33
CA GLN A 120 2.85 3.83 -16.47
C GLN A 120 1.68 2.95 -15.99
N VAL A 121 0.60 2.88 -16.77
CA VAL A 121 -0.57 2.04 -16.46
C VAL A 121 -0.29 0.56 -16.72
N LEU A 122 0.24 0.27 -17.90
CA LEU A 122 0.72 -1.06 -18.27
C LEU A 122 2.17 -1.18 -17.86
N LEU A 123 2.52 -2.30 -17.22
CA LEU A 123 3.86 -2.57 -16.72
C LEU A 123 4.90 -2.87 -17.82
N GLY A 124 4.57 -2.63 -19.10
CA GLY A 124 5.51 -2.76 -20.22
C GLY A 124 6.19 -4.13 -20.33
N LEU A 125 5.49 -5.21 -19.93
CA LEU A 125 5.89 -6.57 -20.25
C LEU A 125 5.61 -6.90 -21.71
#